data_AF-M0ZP84-F1
#
_entry.id   AF-M0ZP84-F1
#
_cell.length_a   1.000
_cell.length_b   1.000
_cell.length_c   1.000
_cell.angle_alpha   90.00
_cell.angle_beta   90.00
_cell.angle_gamma   90.00
#
_symmetry.space_group_name_H-M   'P 1'
#
loop_
_entity.id
_entity.type
_entity.pdbx_description
1 polymer ?
#
loop_
_entity_poly.entity_id
_entity_poly.type
_entity_poly.pdbx_seq_one_letter_code
_entity_poly.pdbx_strand_id
1 'polypeptide(L)'
;MALAPGLSRKLKKVLETRTDTPDLLASLNTLSEFYTENTPHSRRNLRSTIEKRSLSINEEFLLSSTAAQKSLDRVEEEVNEIVECCDKIAMALSSCNATTGDIISTTERLKQEFEVTTQRQEIVSCFLRDYQLSPEEINALREEDLDENFFKALAHVQEIHANCKVLLRTHHQRAGLELMDMMAMYQEGAYERLCRWVQTECRRLGDVDNPEVGELLRTAVRCLKERPVLFKYCAEEVANMRHNALFRRFISALTRGGPGGLPRPIEVHAHDPLRYVGDMLGWLHQALASERELVLALLDPDASDTRSTNHNYSKRVDSESEKTESDLTFVLDRIFEGVCRPFKVRVEQVLHSQPNLIISYKLSNTLEFYFYTVS
;
A
#
# COMPACT_ATOMS: atom_id res chain seq x y z
N MET A 1 -75.34 111.88 56.07
CA MET A 1 -75.74 110.79 56.98
C MET A 1 -74.63 109.76 57.03
N ALA A 2 -73.97 109.58 58.18
CA ALA A 2 -72.89 108.62 58.32
C ALA A 2 -73.45 107.19 58.46
N LEU A 3 -73.13 106.30 57.51
CA LEU A 3 -73.39 104.87 57.68
C LEU A 3 -72.43 104.30 58.75
N ALA A 4 -72.96 103.46 59.64
CA ALA A 4 -72.20 102.86 60.74
C ALA A 4 -70.92 102.15 60.25
N PRO A 5 -69.76 102.37 60.91
CA PRO A 5 -68.44 101.93 60.43
C PRO A 5 -68.29 100.40 60.30
N GLY A 6 -69.12 99.61 60.99
CA GLY A 6 -69.13 98.16 60.84
C GLY A 6 -69.73 97.67 59.51
N LEU A 7 -70.64 98.44 58.92
CA LEU A 7 -71.32 98.09 57.68
C LEU A 7 -70.47 98.45 56.46
N SER A 8 -69.78 99.61 56.48
CA SER A 8 -68.87 100.01 55.40
C SER A 8 -67.69 99.05 55.24
N ARG A 9 -67.17 98.49 56.34
CA ARG A 9 -66.07 97.51 56.32
C ARG A 9 -66.47 96.17 55.69
N LYS A 10 -67.68 95.68 55.99
CA LYS A 10 -68.22 94.46 55.34
C LYS A 10 -68.52 94.69 53.87
N LEU A 11 -69.10 95.85 53.54
CA LEU A 11 -69.42 96.23 52.16
C LEU A 11 -68.17 96.35 51.31
N LYS A 12 -67.11 97.00 51.83
CA LYS A 12 -65.82 97.11 51.16
C LYS A 12 -65.16 95.74 50.94
N LYS A 13 -65.23 94.84 51.93
CA LYS A 13 -64.69 93.47 51.82
C LYS A 13 -65.43 92.63 50.77
N VAL A 14 -66.75 92.77 50.65
CA VAL A 14 -67.55 92.09 49.61
C VAL A 14 -67.22 92.66 48.22
N LEU A 15 -67.10 93.98 48.10
CA LEU A 15 -66.70 94.66 46.85
C LEU A 15 -65.26 94.36 46.42
N GLU A 16 -64.35 94.09 47.35
CA GLU A 16 -62.97 93.68 47.07
C GLU A 16 -62.85 92.18 46.74
N THR A 17 -63.90 91.38 46.96
CA THR A 17 -63.89 89.96 46.59
C THR A 17 -64.16 89.84 45.09
N ARG A 18 -63.12 89.54 44.31
CA ARG A 18 -63.23 89.34 42.85
C ARG A 18 -64.10 88.12 42.54
N THR A 19 -65.32 88.34 42.08
CA THR A 19 -66.31 87.30 41.76
C THR A 19 -66.17 86.69 40.36
N ASP A 20 -65.23 87.21 39.56
CA ASP A 20 -65.26 87.05 38.11
C ASP A 20 -64.19 86.05 37.61
N THR A 21 -63.44 85.42 38.52
CA THR A 21 -62.41 84.42 38.19
C THR A 21 -63.04 83.09 37.78
N PRO A 22 -62.60 82.46 36.67
CA PRO A 22 -63.20 81.23 36.15
C PRO A 22 -63.10 80.06 37.14
N ASP A 23 -62.00 79.96 37.88
CA ASP A 23 -61.82 78.94 38.93
C ASP A 23 -62.78 79.14 40.11
N LEU A 24 -63.08 80.41 40.43
CA LEU A 24 -64.05 80.75 41.47
C LEU A 24 -65.46 80.43 41.00
N LEU A 25 -65.81 80.74 39.74
CA LEU A 25 -67.09 80.36 39.14
C LEU A 25 -67.26 78.84 39.05
N ALA A 26 -66.21 78.09 38.69
CA ALA A 26 -66.24 76.62 38.70
C ALA A 26 -66.40 76.05 40.11
N SER A 27 -65.69 76.62 41.09
CA SER A 27 -65.82 76.26 42.52
C SER A 27 -67.20 76.61 43.08
N LEU A 28 -67.80 77.72 42.64
CA LEU A 28 -69.15 78.13 43.03
C LEU A 28 -70.24 77.29 42.33
N ASN A 29 -70.04 76.91 41.07
CA ASN A 29 -70.93 76.00 40.35
C ASN A 29 -70.94 74.61 41.01
N THR A 30 -69.77 74.07 41.33
CA THR A 30 -69.67 72.80 42.08
C THR A 30 -70.25 72.93 43.48
N LEU A 31 -70.04 74.07 44.17
CA LEU A 31 -70.70 74.35 45.45
C LEU A 31 -72.23 74.39 45.32
N SER A 32 -72.75 74.96 44.23
CA SER A 32 -74.17 75.10 43.98
C SER A 32 -74.90 73.77 43.75
N GLU A 33 -74.20 72.73 43.28
CA GLU A 33 -74.78 71.39 43.10
C GLU A 33 -75.25 70.76 44.42
N PHE A 34 -74.60 71.08 45.55
CA PHE A 34 -74.88 70.45 46.84
C PHE A 34 -75.23 71.42 47.97
N TYR A 35 -75.04 72.72 47.76
CA TYR A 35 -75.39 73.76 48.71
C TYR A 35 -76.67 74.47 48.27
N THR A 36 -77.82 73.79 48.39
CA THR A 36 -79.12 74.26 47.90
C THR A 36 -79.84 75.17 48.90
N GLU A 37 -79.61 75.02 50.22
CA GLU A 37 -80.30 75.78 51.26
C GLU A 37 -79.36 76.52 52.21
N ASN A 38 -79.52 77.85 52.27
CA ASN A 38 -78.69 78.76 53.06
C ASN A 38 -79.22 78.96 54.50
N THR A 39 -79.26 77.89 55.28
CA THR A 39 -79.62 77.93 56.71
C THR A 39 -78.39 78.27 57.59
N PRO A 40 -78.57 78.83 58.80
CA PRO A 40 -77.47 79.07 59.73
C PRO A 40 -76.72 77.77 60.14
N HIS A 41 -77.39 76.62 60.11
CA HIS A 41 -76.76 75.31 60.29
C HIS A 41 -75.90 74.92 59.08
N SER A 42 -76.43 75.09 57.86
CA SER A 42 -75.71 74.83 56.60
C SER A 42 -74.45 75.69 56.46
N ARG A 43 -74.49 76.98 56.83
CA ARG A 43 -73.31 77.86 56.82
C ARG A 43 -72.22 77.44 57.80
N ARG A 44 -72.61 76.95 58.98
CA ARG A 44 -71.67 76.52 60.03
C ARG A 44 -70.98 75.19 59.66
N ASN A 45 -71.67 74.33 58.92
CA ASN A 45 -71.18 73.01 58.51
C ASN A 45 -70.61 72.96 57.09
N LEU A 46 -70.72 74.03 56.29
CA LEU A 46 -70.29 74.09 54.88
C LEU A 46 -68.84 73.62 54.68
N ARG A 47 -67.91 74.09 55.52
CA ARG A 47 -66.50 73.67 55.47
C ARG A 47 -66.36 72.17 55.69
N SER A 48 -67.05 71.62 56.69
CA SER A 48 -67.02 70.18 56.98
C SER A 48 -67.63 69.37 55.83
N THR A 49 -68.69 69.87 55.18
CA THR A 49 -69.32 69.21 54.02
C THR A 49 -68.38 69.22 52.80
N ILE A 50 -67.71 70.34 52.52
CA ILE A 50 -66.71 70.44 51.44
C ILE A 50 -65.53 69.50 51.72
N GLU A 51 -64.99 69.51 52.94
CA GLU A 51 -63.88 68.64 53.35
C GLU A 51 -64.27 67.15 53.25
N LYS A 52 -65.50 66.78 53.64
CA LYS A 52 -66.02 65.41 53.49
C LYS A 52 -66.18 64.99 52.02
N ARG A 53 -66.70 65.88 51.15
CA ARG A 53 -66.84 65.59 49.72
C ARG A 53 -65.47 65.50 49.04
N SER A 54 -64.53 66.38 49.39
CA SER A 54 -63.14 66.32 48.92
C SER A 54 -62.48 65.01 49.35
N LEU A 55 -62.66 64.60 50.61
CA LEU A 55 -62.18 63.31 51.09
C LEU A 55 -62.79 62.15 50.28
N SER A 56 -64.11 62.16 50.05
CA SER A 56 -64.81 61.14 49.27
C SER A 56 -64.32 61.05 47.83
N ILE A 57 -64.05 62.18 47.17
CA ILE A 57 -63.53 62.21 45.79
C ILE A 57 -62.09 61.69 45.75
N ASN A 58 -61.26 62.09 46.73
CA ASN A 58 -59.90 61.57 46.82
C ASN A 58 -59.88 60.07 47.15
N GLU A 59 -60.81 59.57 47.97
CA GLU A 59 -60.99 58.14 48.22
C GLU A 59 -61.43 57.40 46.96
N GLU A 60 -62.38 57.94 46.20
CA GLU A 60 -62.82 57.35 44.92
C GLU A 60 -61.69 57.34 43.87
N PHE A 61 -60.90 58.41 43.80
CA PHE A 61 -59.72 58.49 42.95
C PHE A 61 -58.65 57.48 43.38
N LEU A 62 -58.36 57.37 44.66
CA LEU A 62 -57.41 56.37 45.18
C LEU A 62 -57.91 54.96 44.88
N LEU A 63 -59.19 54.68 45.09
CA LEU A 63 -59.79 53.37 44.81
C LEU A 63 -59.70 53.00 43.31
N SER A 64 -60.03 53.94 42.42
CA SER A 64 -59.95 53.72 40.97
C SER A 64 -58.49 53.63 40.48
N SER A 65 -57.58 54.45 41.00
CA SER A 65 -56.16 54.43 40.65
C SER A 65 -55.42 53.21 41.20
N THR A 66 -55.88 52.61 42.30
CA THR A 66 -55.27 51.42 42.91
C THR A 66 -55.24 50.23 41.94
N ALA A 67 -56.29 50.05 41.13
CA ALA A 67 -56.33 48.96 40.15
C ALA A 67 -55.28 49.15 39.04
N ALA A 68 -55.12 50.38 38.54
CA ALA A 68 -54.11 50.71 37.55
C ALA A 68 -52.69 50.57 38.12
N GLN A 69 -52.47 51.03 39.36
CA GLN A 69 -51.19 50.91 40.03
C GLN A 69 -50.77 49.44 40.22
N LYS A 70 -51.69 48.59 40.71
CA LYS A 70 -51.43 47.14 40.81
C LYS A 70 -51.13 46.48 39.46
N SER A 71 -51.79 46.94 38.38
CA SER A 71 -51.49 46.42 37.05
C SER A 71 -50.11 46.87 36.55
N LEU A 72 -49.67 48.07 36.92
CA LEU A 72 -48.36 48.59 36.57
C LEU A 72 -47.26 47.88 37.38
N ASP A 73 -47.48 47.69 38.69
CA ASP A 73 -46.57 46.94 39.58
C ASP A 73 -46.36 45.51 39.04
N ARG A 74 -47.44 44.87 38.57
CA ARG A 74 -47.34 43.53 37.95
C ARG A 74 -46.54 43.52 36.66
N VAL A 75 -46.73 44.53 35.80
CA VAL A 75 -45.95 44.64 34.56
C VAL A 75 -44.48 44.91 34.88
N GLU A 76 -44.19 45.74 35.89
CA GLU A 76 -42.83 45.97 36.37
C GLU A 76 -42.19 44.68 36.88
N GLU A 77 -42.93 43.87 37.64
CA GLU A 77 -42.48 42.56 38.13
C GLU A 77 -42.22 41.59 36.96
N GLU A 78 -43.14 41.46 36.00
CA GLU A 78 -42.96 40.61 34.81
C GLU A 78 -41.77 41.07 33.94
N VAL A 79 -41.55 42.39 33.81
CA VAL A 79 -40.38 42.93 33.09
C VAL A 79 -39.08 42.61 33.82
N ASN A 80 -39.06 42.76 35.14
CA ASN A 80 -37.89 42.41 35.94
C ASN A 80 -37.56 40.91 35.86
N GLU A 81 -38.57 40.04 35.88
CA GLU A 81 -38.39 38.59 35.66
C GLU A 81 -37.80 38.29 34.29
N ILE A 82 -38.24 38.99 33.24
CA ILE A 82 -37.69 38.83 31.88
C ILE A 82 -36.22 39.28 31.84
N VAL A 83 -35.88 40.41 32.46
CA VAL A 83 -34.49 40.89 32.54
C VAL A 83 -33.61 39.86 33.24
N GLU A 84 -34.04 39.34 34.38
CA GLU A 84 -33.31 38.26 35.06
C GLU A 84 -33.17 37.00 34.21
N CYS A 85 -34.21 36.64 33.44
CA CYS A 85 -34.16 35.48 32.55
C CYS A 85 -33.15 35.70 31.42
N CYS A 86 -33.14 36.89 30.81
CA CYS A 86 -32.17 37.28 29.80
C CYS A 86 -30.74 37.24 30.34
N ASP A 87 -30.49 37.72 31.56
CA ASP A 87 -29.18 37.67 32.20
C ASP A 87 -28.73 36.22 32.46
N LYS A 88 -29.63 35.37 32.97
CA LYS A 88 -29.36 33.94 33.17
C LYS A 88 -29.01 33.24 31.85
N ILE A 89 -29.74 33.54 30.77
CA ILE A 89 -29.48 33.00 29.43
C ILE A 89 -28.13 33.52 28.90
N ALA A 90 -27.83 34.81 29.06
CA ALA A 90 -26.57 35.39 28.62
C ALA A 90 -25.37 34.77 29.34
N MET A 91 -25.47 34.56 30.66
CA MET A 91 -24.45 33.87 31.45
C MET A 91 -24.28 32.41 31.01
N ALA A 92 -25.38 31.67 30.82
CA ALA A 92 -25.34 30.29 30.35
C ALA A 92 -24.71 30.18 28.95
N LEU A 93 -25.07 31.09 28.04
CA LEU A 93 -24.52 31.15 26.68
C LEU A 93 -23.02 31.49 26.70
N SER A 94 -22.60 32.46 27.51
CA SER A 94 -21.19 32.82 27.66
C SER A 94 -20.37 31.64 28.20
N SER A 95 -20.89 30.92 29.20
CA SER A 95 -20.23 29.74 29.77
C SER A 95 -20.15 28.59 28.77
N CYS A 96 -21.23 28.35 28.02
CA CYS A 96 -21.27 27.33 26.97
C CYS A 96 -20.30 27.66 25.84
N ASN A 97 -20.22 28.94 25.42
CA ASN A 97 -19.26 29.38 24.40
C ASN A 97 -17.80 29.20 24.85
N ALA A 98 -17.48 29.54 26.11
CA ALA A 98 -16.14 29.32 26.65
C ALA A 98 -15.77 27.82 26.65
N THR A 99 -16.66 26.98 27.19
CA THR A 99 -16.45 25.53 27.24
C THR A 99 -16.36 24.91 25.84
N THR A 100 -17.21 25.37 24.91
CA THR A 100 -17.20 24.92 23.52
C THR A 100 -15.92 25.37 22.81
N GLY A 101 -15.42 26.58 23.10
CA GLY A 101 -14.12 27.05 22.59
C GLY A 101 -12.95 26.17 23.02
N ASP A 102 -12.93 25.76 24.30
CA ASP A 102 -11.91 24.84 24.81
C ASP A 102 -12.03 23.45 24.16
N ILE A 103 -13.25 22.94 23.97
CA ILE A 103 -13.48 21.67 23.27
C ILE A 103 -13.05 21.75 21.80
N ILE A 104 -13.36 22.86 21.10
CA ILE A 104 -12.97 23.06 19.70
C ILE A 104 -11.45 23.11 19.59
N SER A 105 -10.78 23.90 20.42
CA SER A 105 -9.31 24.03 20.38
C SER A 105 -8.60 22.70 20.71
N THR A 106 -9.11 21.95 21.70
CA THR A 106 -8.57 20.62 22.02
C THR A 106 -8.83 19.60 20.91
N THR A 107 -10.00 19.65 20.27
CA THR A 107 -10.35 18.79 19.13
C THR A 107 -9.48 19.10 17.92
N GLU A 108 -9.23 20.38 17.62
CA GLU A 108 -8.38 20.80 16.51
C GLU A 108 -6.93 20.38 16.74
N ARG A 109 -6.41 20.55 17.96
CA ARG A 109 -5.07 20.06 18.34
C ARG A 109 -4.96 18.53 18.18
N LEU A 110 -5.93 17.77 18.71
CA LEU A 110 -5.94 16.32 18.58
C LEU A 110 -6.04 15.86 17.12
N LYS A 111 -6.80 16.57 16.29
CA LYS A 111 -6.90 16.28 14.86
C LYS A 111 -5.56 16.49 14.14
N GLN A 112 -4.85 17.58 14.45
CA GLN A 112 -3.51 17.82 13.91
C GLN A 112 -2.50 16.76 14.38
N GLU A 113 -2.52 16.39 15.67
CA GLU A 113 -1.66 15.33 16.20
C GLU A 113 -1.96 13.97 15.57
N PHE A 114 -3.25 13.67 15.36
CA PHE A 114 -3.68 12.47 14.66
C PHE A 114 -3.13 12.42 13.23
N GLU A 115 -3.29 13.51 12.47
CA GLU A 115 -2.80 13.58 11.08
C GLU A 115 -1.28 13.41 10.98
N VAL A 116 -0.51 14.07 11.85
CA VAL A 116 0.95 13.90 11.93
C VAL A 116 1.33 12.47 12.29
N THR A 117 0.58 11.84 13.22
CA THR A 117 0.83 10.45 13.62
C THR A 117 0.53 9.48 12.49
N THR A 118 -0.56 9.70 11.75
CA THR A 118 -0.91 8.88 10.57
C THR A 118 0.14 8.99 9.47
N GLN A 119 0.62 10.20 9.16
CA GLN A 119 1.69 10.40 8.19
C GLN A 119 2.99 9.70 8.63
N ARG A 120 3.36 9.79 9.91
CA ARG A 120 4.53 9.07 10.44
C ARG A 120 4.37 7.56 10.34
N GLN A 121 3.17 7.03 10.64
CA GLN A 121 2.87 5.61 10.49
C GLN A 121 3.02 5.16 9.03
N GLU A 122 2.54 5.95 8.08
CA GLU A 122 2.66 5.64 6.65
C GLU A 122 4.13 5.61 6.20
N ILE A 123 4.93 6.60 6.62
CA ILE A 123 6.38 6.64 6.34
C ILE A 123 7.07 5.41 6.92
N VAL A 124 6.78 5.05 8.18
CA VAL A 124 7.36 3.86 8.81
C VAL A 124 6.92 2.59 8.07
N SER A 125 5.67 2.49 7.66
CA SER A 125 5.19 1.31 6.91
C SER A 125 5.87 1.16 5.54
N CYS A 126 6.11 2.26 4.83
CA CYS A 126 6.87 2.25 3.59
C CYS A 126 8.33 1.87 3.85
N PHE A 127 8.95 2.44 4.88
CA PHE A 127 10.32 2.12 5.25
C PHE A 127 10.49 0.64 5.61
N LEU A 128 9.57 0.08 6.40
CA LEU A 128 9.61 -1.35 6.77
C LEU A 128 9.44 -2.24 5.53
N ARG A 129 8.53 -1.90 4.62
CA ARG A 129 8.37 -2.65 3.37
C ARG A 129 9.64 -2.59 2.52
N ASP A 130 10.22 -1.41 2.36
CA ASP A 130 11.30 -1.19 1.38
C ASP A 130 12.68 -1.63 1.91
N TYR A 131 12.83 -1.85 3.23
CA TYR A 131 14.10 -2.13 3.90
C TYR A 131 14.08 -3.31 4.89
N GLN A 132 12.96 -3.97 5.13
CA GLN A 132 12.88 -5.11 6.03
C GLN A 132 12.17 -6.30 5.37
N LEU A 133 12.78 -7.47 5.47
CA LEU A 133 12.16 -8.73 5.08
C LEU A 133 11.11 -9.14 6.11
N SER A 134 9.97 -9.63 5.63
CA SER A 134 8.97 -10.22 6.49
C SER A 134 9.46 -11.55 7.08
N PRO A 135 8.97 -11.98 8.26
CA PRO A 135 9.37 -13.26 8.83
C PRO A 135 9.00 -14.44 7.91
N GLU A 136 7.93 -14.31 7.13
CA GLU A 136 7.53 -15.29 6.12
C GLU A 136 8.55 -15.37 4.97
N GLU A 137 9.07 -14.24 4.50
CA GLU A 137 10.12 -14.21 3.46
C GLU A 137 11.43 -14.80 3.97
N ILE A 138 11.81 -14.49 5.21
CA ILE A 138 12.99 -15.07 5.85
C ILE A 138 12.81 -16.60 5.99
N ASN A 139 11.61 -17.06 6.32
CA ASN A 139 11.30 -18.48 6.41
C ASN A 139 11.35 -19.15 5.02
N ALA A 140 10.76 -18.55 3.99
CA ALA A 140 10.83 -19.06 2.62
C ALA A 140 12.28 -19.19 2.10
N LEU A 141 13.16 -18.25 2.45
CA LEU A 141 14.59 -18.33 2.15
C LEU A 141 15.30 -19.45 2.92
N ARG A 142 14.79 -19.85 4.10
CA ARG A 142 15.37 -20.85 5.00
C ARG A 142 14.79 -22.27 4.90
N GLU A 143 13.59 -22.43 4.35
CA GLU A 143 12.94 -23.74 4.18
C GLU A 143 13.77 -24.68 3.29
N GLU A 144 13.34 -25.92 3.04
CA GLU A 144 14.07 -26.82 2.11
C GLU A 144 13.48 -26.77 0.70
N ASP A 145 12.15 -26.62 0.58
CA ASP A 145 11.44 -26.64 -0.69
C ASP A 145 11.49 -25.30 -1.45
N LEU A 146 11.76 -25.40 -2.76
CA LEU A 146 11.86 -24.26 -3.66
C LEU A 146 10.50 -23.96 -4.29
N ASP A 147 9.83 -22.97 -3.72
CA ASP A 147 8.53 -22.48 -4.18
C ASP A 147 8.62 -21.11 -4.86
N GLU A 148 7.53 -20.69 -5.49
CA GLU A 148 7.39 -19.33 -6.04
C GLU A 148 7.65 -18.24 -4.97
N ASN A 149 7.34 -18.54 -3.71
CA ASN A 149 7.61 -17.65 -2.57
C ASN A 149 9.10 -17.45 -2.33
N PHE A 150 9.95 -18.45 -2.58
CA PHE A 150 11.41 -18.29 -2.50
C PHE A 150 11.90 -17.29 -3.54
N PHE A 151 11.43 -17.40 -4.79
CA PHE A 151 11.85 -16.49 -5.86
C PHE A 151 11.35 -15.06 -5.62
N LYS A 152 10.13 -14.90 -5.09
CA LYS A 152 9.60 -13.58 -4.66
C LYS A 152 10.44 -12.98 -3.54
N ALA A 153 10.75 -13.77 -2.51
CA ALA A 153 11.60 -13.33 -1.41
C ALA A 153 13.00 -12.95 -1.90
N LEU A 154 13.62 -13.76 -2.77
CA LEU A 154 14.94 -13.46 -3.35
C LEU A 154 14.94 -12.17 -4.17
N ALA A 155 13.91 -11.94 -4.99
CA ALA A 155 13.76 -10.69 -5.74
C ALA A 155 13.61 -9.49 -4.80
N HIS A 156 12.84 -9.64 -3.72
CA HIS A 156 12.70 -8.59 -2.71
C HIS A 156 14.03 -8.31 -1.98
N VAL A 157 14.82 -9.33 -1.63
CA VAL A 157 16.17 -9.13 -1.07
C VAL A 157 17.07 -8.35 -2.04
N GLN A 158 17.00 -8.64 -3.34
CA GLN A 158 17.75 -7.89 -4.36
C GLN A 158 17.30 -6.43 -4.47
N GLU A 159 15.99 -6.18 -4.39
CA GLU A 159 15.43 -4.83 -4.38
C GLU A 159 15.89 -4.05 -3.14
N ILE A 160 15.79 -4.64 -1.94
CA ILE A 160 16.29 -4.03 -0.70
C ILE A 160 17.79 -3.74 -0.83
N HIS A 161 18.58 -4.70 -1.32
CA HIS A 161 20.01 -4.50 -1.53
C HIS A 161 20.32 -3.36 -2.53
N ALA A 162 19.49 -3.17 -3.56
CA ALA A 162 19.59 -2.03 -4.48
C ALA A 162 19.20 -0.71 -3.81
N ASN A 163 18.12 -0.70 -3.01
CA ASN A 163 17.66 0.45 -2.23
C ASN A 163 18.71 0.88 -1.20
N CYS A 164 19.42 -0.07 -0.59
CA CYS A 164 20.55 0.22 0.31
C CYS A 164 21.67 1.01 -0.40
N LYS A 165 21.94 0.74 -1.69
CA LYS A 165 22.94 1.53 -2.46
C LYS A 165 22.52 2.99 -2.59
N VAL A 166 21.23 3.27 -2.67
CA VAL A 166 20.69 4.64 -2.67
C VAL A 166 20.84 5.25 -1.27
N LEU A 167 20.51 4.48 -0.22
CA LEU A 167 20.63 4.93 1.18
C LEU A 167 22.07 5.28 1.56
N LEU A 168 23.08 4.57 1.03
CA LEU A 168 24.50 4.89 1.23
C LEU A 168 24.92 6.26 0.67
N ARG A 169 24.17 6.82 -0.28
CA ARG A 169 24.40 8.18 -0.80
C ARG A 169 23.85 9.27 0.12
N THR A 170 23.06 8.88 1.13
CA THR A 170 22.45 9.80 2.10
C THR A 170 23.25 9.86 3.40
N HIS A 171 22.78 10.62 4.39
CA HIS A 171 23.44 10.78 5.69
C HIS A 171 23.43 9.51 6.57
N HIS A 172 22.59 8.50 6.27
CA HIS A 172 22.44 7.30 7.08
C HIS A 172 23.30 6.11 6.60
N GLN A 173 24.59 6.36 6.38
CA GLN A 173 25.51 5.37 5.78
C GLN A 173 25.68 4.10 6.62
N ARG A 174 25.79 4.23 7.95
CA ARG A 174 26.00 3.06 8.83
C ARG A 174 24.83 2.08 8.80
N ALA A 175 23.60 2.57 8.90
CA ALA A 175 22.41 1.73 8.81
C ALA A 175 22.28 1.09 7.41
N GLY A 176 22.63 1.84 6.36
CA GLY A 176 22.67 1.31 4.99
C GLY A 176 23.70 0.19 4.80
N LEU A 177 24.87 0.30 5.44
CA LEU A 177 25.90 -0.76 5.42
C LEU A 177 25.45 -2.00 6.19
N GLU A 178 24.97 -1.84 7.43
CA GLU A 178 24.48 -2.96 8.25
C GLU A 178 23.36 -3.73 7.53
N LEU A 179 22.43 -3.00 6.89
CA LEU A 179 21.35 -3.62 6.14
C LEU A 179 21.84 -4.29 4.85
N MET A 180 22.79 -3.67 4.15
CA MET A 180 23.40 -4.25 2.95
C MET A 180 24.14 -5.56 3.27
N ASP A 181 24.92 -5.59 4.36
CA ASP A 181 25.63 -6.80 4.80
C ASP A 181 24.63 -7.91 5.17
N MET A 182 23.56 -7.58 5.89
CA MET A 182 22.51 -8.54 6.22
C MET A 182 21.81 -9.09 4.96
N MET A 183 21.48 -8.23 3.99
CA MET A 183 20.89 -8.67 2.72
C MET A 183 21.87 -9.52 1.91
N ALA A 184 23.16 -9.19 1.90
CA ALA A 184 24.18 -9.98 1.23
C ALA A 184 24.27 -11.40 1.83
N MET A 185 24.23 -11.53 3.16
CA MET A 185 24.18 -12.85 3.81
C MET A 185 22.95 -13.67 3.39
N TYR A 186 21.77 -13.04 3.32
CA TYR A 186 20.56 -13.73 2.84
C TYR A 186 20.66 -14.12 1.37
N GLN A 187 21.23 -13.26 0.51
CA GLN A 187 21.46 -13.58 -0.89
C GLN A 187 22.43 -14.76 -1.05
N GLU A 188 23.57 -14.74 -0.35
CA GLU A 188 24.56 -15.82 -0.44
C GLU A 188 23.96 -17.17 -0.02
N GLY A 189 23.26 -17.21 1.12
CA GLY A 189 22.59 -18.42 1.57
C GLY A 189 21.51 -18.92 0.60
N ALA A 190 20.72 -18.00 0.03
CA ALA A 190 19.70 -18.32 -0.96
C ALA A 190 20.30 -18.88 -2.26
N TYR A 191 21.35 -18.24 -2.79
CA TYR A 191 22.02 -18.70 -4.01
C TYR A 191 22.77 -20.02 -3.83
N GLU A 192 23.39 -20.24 -2.65
CA GLU A 192 24.03 -21.52 -2.35
C GLU A 192 22.99 -22.64 -2.34
N ARG A 193 21.85 -22.42 -1.69
CA ARG A 193 20.72 -23.36 -1.68
C ARG A 193 20.17 -23.58 -3.08
N LEU A 194 19.99 -22.52 -3.87
CA LEU A 194 19.54 -22.60 -5.25
C LEU A 194 20.49 -23.47 -6.09
N CYS A 195 21.82 -23.27 -6.01
CA CYS A 195 22.74 -24.12 -6.77
C CYS A 195 22.75 -25.57 -6.26
N ARG A 196 22.65 -25.84 -4.95
CA ARG A 196 22.51 -27.23 -4.44
C ARG A 196 21.27 -27.93 -4.96
N TRP A 197 20.13 -27.23 -5.02
CA TRP A 197 18.91 -27.80 -5.57
C TRP A 197 19.01 -28.01 -7.07
N VAL A 198 19.51 -27.02 -7.83
CA VAL A 198 19.74 -27.16 -9.28
C VAL A 198 20.66 -28.35 -9.56
N GLN A 199 21.73 -28.53 -8.79
CA GLN A 199 22.61 -29.70 -8.91
C GLN A 199 21.88 -31.02 -8.66
N THR A 200 21.03 -31.07 -7.63
CA THR A 200 20.25 -32.27 -7.29
C THR A 200 19.26 -32.61 -8.39
N GLU A 201 18.55 -31.61 -8.91
CA GLU A 201 17.59 -31.79 -9.98
C GLU A 201 18.30 -32.19 -11.28
N CYS A 202 19.38 -31.51 -11.66
CA CYS A 202 20.18 -31.90 -12.81
C CYS A 202 20.80 -33.31 -12.67
N ARG A 203 21.11 -33.77 -11.46
CA ARG A 203 21.55 -35.15 -11.22
C ARG A 203 20.44 -36.15 -11.51
N ARG A 204 19.20 -35.84 -11.14
CA ARG A 204 18.02 -36.64 -11.49
C ARG A 204 17.82 -36.67 -13.01
N LEU A 205 17.96 -35.54 -13.69
CA LEU A 205 17.91 -35.48 -15.16
C LEU A 205 19.04 -36.31 -15.82
N GLY A 206 20.21 -36.41 -15.19
CA GLY A 206 21.33 -37.21 -15.67
C GLY A 206 21.09 -38.73 -15.66
N ASP A 207 20.17 -39.22 -14.83
CA ASP A 207 19.85 -40.65 -14.71
C ASP A 207 18.81 -41.12 -15.72
N VAL A 208 18.07 -40.18 -16.34
CA VAL A 208 17.01 -40.46 -17.31
C VAL A 208 17.49 -40.19 -18.74
N ASP A 209 17.20 -41.12 -19.65
CA ASP A 209 17.63 -41.06 -21.05
C ASP A 209 17.00 -39.90 -21.85
N ASN A 210 15.79 -39.46 -21.46
CA ASN A 210 15.06 -38.34 -22.07
C ASN A 210 14.37 -37.49 -21.00
N PRO A 211 15.11 -36.61 -20.31
CA PRO A 211 14.56 -35.81 -19.22
C PRO A 211 13.77 -34.61 -19.75
N GLU A 212 12.55 -34.42 -19.25
CA GLU A 212 11.81 -33.17 -19.44
C GLU A 212 12.27 -32.15 -18.40
N VAL A 213 12.70 -30.98 -18.88
CA VAL A 213 13.14 -29.89 -18.00
C VAL A 213 11.90 -29.20 -17.43
N GLY A 214 11.71 -29.29 -16.11
CA GLY A 214 10.62 -28.60 -15.42
C GLY A 214 10.76 -27.07 -15.45
N GLU A 215 9.63 -26.36 -15.42
CA GLU A 215 9.59 -24.88 -15.44
C GLU A 215 10.30 -24.24 -14.24
N LEU A 216 10.24 -24.87 -13.07
CA LEU A 216 10.96 -24.45 -11.87
C LEU A 216 12.48 -24.50 -12.06
N LEU A 217 12.99 -25.55 -12.73
CA LEU A 217 14.41 -25.68 -13.02
C LEU A 217 14.88 -24.61 -14.01
N ARG A 218 14.08 -24.32 -15.05
CA ARG A 218 14.34 -23.22 -15.99
C ARG A 218 14.43 -21.88 -15.26
N THR A 219 13.48 -21.61 -14.37
CA THR A 219 13.44 -20.37 -13.59
C THR A 219 14.63 -20.27 -12.63
N ALA A 220 14.99 -21.37 -11.97
CA ALA A 220 16.17 -21.45 -11.10
C ALA A 220 17.48 -21.18 -11.85
N VAL A 221 17.67 -21.81 -13.01
CA VAL A 221 18.87 -21.59 -13.85
C VAL A 221 18.91 -20.15 -14.38
N ARG A 222 17.77 -19.57 -14.76
CA ARG A 222 17.67 -18.15 -15.16
C ARG A 222 18.12 -17.22 -14.04
N CYS A 223 17.65 -17.44 -12.81
CA CYS A 223 18.07 -16.66 -11.65
C CYS A 223 19.57 -16.83 -11.36
N LEU A 224 20.11 -18.04 -11.56
CA LEU A 224 21.53 -18.32 -11.34
C LEU A 224 22.44 -17.60 -12.36
N LYS A 225 21.97 -17.34 -13.59
CA LYS A 225 22.73 -16.59 -14.61
C LYS A 225 23.15 -15.19 -14.16
N GLU A 226 22.42 -14.57 -13.24
CA GLU A 226 22.79 -13.27 -12.65
C GLU A 226 24.12 -13.33 -11.88
N ARG A 227 24.55 -14.53 -11.47
CA ARG A 227 25.83 -14.81 -10.81
C ARG A 227 26.66 -15.77 -11.67
N PRO A 228 27.48 -15.26 -12.61
CA PRO A 228 28.17 -16.09 -13.60
C PRO A 228 29.12 -17.14 -13.00
N VAL A 229 29.68 -16.89 -11.82
CA VAL A 229 30.56 -17.87 -11.13
C VAL A 229 29.78 -19.10 -10.67
N LEU A 230 28.62 -18.91 -10.04
CA LEU A 230 27.77 -20.00 -9.56
C LEU A 230 27.13 -20.75 -10.73
N PHE A 231 26.68 -20.01 -11.75
CA PHE A 231 26.16 -20.60 -12.98
C PHE A 231 27.21 -21.48 -13.68
N LYS A 232 28.45 -21.01 -13.82
CA LYS A 232 29.53 -21.80 -14.42
C LYS A 232 29.80 -23.10 -13.63
N TYR A 233 29.86 -23.01 -12.31
CA TYR A 233 30.05 -24.18 -11.46
C TYR A 233 28.90 -25.20 -11.59
N CYS A 234 27.66 -24.73 -11.53
CA CYS A 234 26.48 -25.55 -11.74
C CYS A 234 26.49 -26.17 -13.17
N ALA A 235 26.86 -25.42 -14.21
CA ALA A 235 26.97 -25.92 -15.60
C ALA A 235 28.07 -26.98 -15.80
N GLU A 236 29.24 -26.81 -15.17
CA GLU A 236 30.33 -27.79 -15.20
C GLU A 236 29.93 -29.12 -14.55
N GLU A 237 29.20 -29.07 -13.43
CA GLU A 237 28.66 -30.26 -12.77
C GLU A 237 27.63 -30.98 -13.65
N VAL A 238 26.72 -30.24 -14.31
CA VAL A 238 25.78 -30.81 -15.29
C VAL A 238 26.54 -31.50 -16.43
N ALA A 239 27.53 -30.82 -17.00
CA ALA A 239 28.34 -31.35 -18.08
C ALA A 239 29.05 -32.65 -17.65
N ASN A 240 29.62 -32.70 -16.43
CA ASN A 240 30.28 -33.89 -15.90
C ASN A 240 29.30 -35.05 -15.65
N MET A 241 28.10 -34.78 -15.14
CA MET A 241 27.08 -35.82 -14.95
C MET A 241 26.60 -36.39 -16.28
N ARG A 242 26.27 -35.51 -17.25
CA ARG A 242 25.86 -35.92 -18.60
C ARG A 242 26.97 -36.62 -19.35
N HIS A 243 28.23 -36.21 -19.21
CA HIS A 243 29.41 -36.91 -19.71
C HIS A 243 29.43 -38.38 -19.27
N ASN A 244 29.29 -38.62 -17.96
CA ASN A 244 29.31 -39.97 -17.40
C ASN A 244 28.11 -40.81 -17.86
N ALA A 245 26.92 -40.21 -17.94
CA ALA A 245 25.73 -40.87 -18.45
C ALA A 245 25.88 -41.23 -19.94
N LEU A 246 26.30 -40.28 -20.77
CA LEU A 246 26.53 -40.46 -22.20
C LEU A 246 27.58 -41.54 -22.47
N PHE A 247 28.69 -41.53 -21.72
CA PHE A 247 29.73 -42.57 -21.80
C PHE A 247 29.15 -43.96 -21.52
N ARG A 248 28.38 -44.12 -20.43
CA ARG A 248 27.72 -45.40 -20.11
C ARG A 248 26.74 -45.83 -21.19
N ARG A 249 25.93 -44.91 -21.72
CA ARG A 249 24.98 -45.16 -22.81
C ARG A 249 25.69 -45.60 -24.08
N PHE A 250 26.80 -44.96 -24.44
CA PHE A 250 27.59 -45.33 -25.60
C PHE A 250 28.15 -46.75 -25.47
N ILE A 251 28.77 -47.08 -24.34
CA ILE A 251 29.29 -48.44 -24.10
C ILE A 251 28.16 -49.47 -24.07
N SER A 252 26.99 -49.14 -23.50
CA SER A 252 25.83 -50.02 -23.53
C SER A 252 25.31 -50.24 -24.96
N ALA A 253 25.23 -49.20 -25.78
CA ALA A 253 24.81 -49.31 -27.18
C ALA A 253 25.78 -50.20 -27.99
N LEU A 254 27.07 -50.11 -27.70
CA LEU A 254 28.11 -50.94 -28.33
C LEU A 254 27.99 -52.42 -27.93
N THR A 255 27.86 -52.71 -26.63
CA THR A 255 28.03 -54.06 -26.06
C THR A 255 26.73 -54.81 -25.79
N ARG A 256 25.65 -54.10 -25.43
CA ARG A 256 24.35 -54.68 -25.02
C ARG A 256 23.21 -54.34 -25.98
N GLY A 257 23.31 -53.25 -26.72
CA GLY A 257 22.23 -52.74 -27.56
C GLY A 257 21.17 -51.97 -26.77
N GLY A 258 20.00 -51.78 -27.36
CA GLY A 258 18.89 -51.05 -26.74
C GLY A 258 18.11 -51.84 -25.67
N PRO A 259 17.14 -51.21 -25.00
CA PRO A 259 16.32 -51.85 -23.97
C PRO A 259 15.65 -53.11 -24.51
N GLY A 260 15.91 -54.27 -23.89
CA GLY A 260 15.39 -55.57 -24.37
C GLY A 260 16.20 -56.21 -25.51
N GLY A 261 17.41 -55.72 -25.82
CA GLY A 261 18.29 -56.29 -26.84
C GLY A 261 17.98 -55.83 -28.27
N LEU A 262 17.08 -54.86 -28.42
CA LEU A 262 16.74 -54.20 -29.68
C LEU A 262 16.89 -52.67 -29.52
N PRO A 263 17.59 -51.97 -30.44
CA PRO A 263 18.43 -52.52 -31.52
C PRO A 263 19.60 -53.36 -30.98
N ARG A 264 20.11 -54.28 -31.81
CA ARG A 264 21.23 -55.17 -31.45
C ARG A 264 22.49 -54.35 -31.10
N PRO A 265 23.40 -54.89 -30.27
CA PRO A 265 24.67 -54.24 -29.99
C PRO A 265 25.43 -53.90 -31.27
N ILE A 266 25.99 -52.69 -31.34
CA ILE A 266 26.71 -52.22 -32.52
C ILE A 266 27.94 -53.11 -32.80
N GLU A 267 28.57 -53.68 -31.77
CA GLU A 267 29.72 -54.59 -31.91
C GLU A 267 29.39 -55.86 -32.73
N VAL A 268 28.12 -56.26 -32.83
CA VAL A 268 27.72 -57.39 -33.70
C VAL A 268 28.02 -57.11 -35.17
N HIS A 269 28.04 -55.84 -35.57
CA HIS A 269 28.34 -55.41 -36.93
C HIS A 269 29.84 -55.18 -37.20
N ALA A 270 30.74 -55.49 -36.26
CA ALA A 270 32.18 -55.23 -36.41
C ALA A 270 32.84 -55.92 -37.62
N HIS A 271 32.21 -56.97 -38.18
CA HIS A 271 32.64 -57.64 -39.41
C HIS A 271 32.40 -56.82 -40.68
N ASP A 272 31.52 -55.81 -40.63
CA ASP A 272 31.25 -54.85 -41.71
C ASP A 272 31.75 -53.46 -41.29
N PRO A 273 32.97 -53.07 -41.70
CA PRO A 273 33.58 -51.79 -41.34
C PRO A 273 32.71 -50.57 -41.60
N LEU A 274 32.01 -50.54 -42.75
CA LEU A 274 31.24 -49.36 -43.16
C LEU A 274 29.99 -49.21 -42.29
N ARG A 275 29.29 -50.31 -42.04
CA ARG A 275 28.12 -50.32 -41.16
C ARG A 275 28.50 -50.07 -39.70
N TYR A 276 29.58 -50.66 -39.21
CA TYR A 276 30.02 -50.48 -37.83
C TYR A 276 30.39 -49.02 -37.51
N VAL A 277 31.18 -48.37 -38.37
CA VAL A 277 31.53 -46.95 -38.21
C VAL A 277 30.31 -46.06 -38.46
N GLY A 278 29.46 -46.40 -39.43
CA GLY A 278 28.21 -45.69 -39.70
C GLY A 278 27.22 -45.73 -38.53
N ASP A 279 27.02 -46.89 -37.90
CA ASP A 279 26.14 -47.08 -36.74
C ASP A 279 26.67 -46.31 -35.52
N MET A 280 28.00 -46.29 -35.30
CA MET A 280 28.62 -45.48 -34.24
C MET A 280 28.42 -43.97 -34.48
N LEU A 281 28.66 -43.49 -35.71
CA LEU A 281 28.47 -42.08 -36.07
C LEU A 281 27.00 -41.67 -36.02
N GLY A 282 26.08 -42.53 -36.47
CA GLY A 282 24.65 -42.28 -36.39
C GLY A 282 24.17 -42.18 -34.93
N TRP A 283 24.67 -43.05 -34.05
CA TRP A 283 24.37 -42.96 -32.62
C TRP A 283 24.91 -41.66 -32.01
N LEU A 284 26.16 -41.27 -32.35
CA LEU A 284 26.75 -40.01 -31.88
C LEU A 284 25.99 -38.79 -32.35
N HIS A 285 25.55 -38.78 -33.62
CA HIS A 285 24.76 -37.69 -34.18
C HIS A 285 23.40 -37.55 -33.47
N GLN A 286 22.70 -38.68 -33.24
CA GLN A 286 21.44 -38.67 -32.49
C GLN A 286 21.65 -38.20 -31.04
N ALA A 287 22.70 -38.69 -30.39
CA ALA A 287 23.05 -38.27 -29.03
C ALA A 287 23.34 -36.76 -28.99
N LEU A 288 24.09 -36.24 -29.96
CA LEU A 288 24.41 -34.81 -30.06
C LEU A 288 23.16 -33.95 -30.21
N ALA A 289 22.22 -34.36 -31.07
CA ALA A 289 20.95 -33.67 -31.21
C ALA A 289 20.18 -33.63 -29.88
N SER A 290 20.10 -34.77 -29.17
CA SER A 290 19.39 -34.84 -27.87
C SER A 290 20.06 -34.04 -26.76
N GLU A 291 21.40 -34.06 -26.65
CA GLU A 291 22.12 -33.27 -25.65
C GLU A 291 22.04 -31.78 -25.96
N ARG A 292 22.12 -31.39 -27.24
CA ARG A 292 21.96 -29.98 -27.66
C ARG A 292 20.57 -29.46 -27.29
N GLU A 293 19.52 -30.24 -27.53
CA GLU A 293 18.15 -29.87 -27.14
C GLU A 293 18.01 -29.73 -25.62
N LEU A 294 18.56 -30.67 -24.84
CA LEU A 294 18.55 -30.61 -23.37
C LEU A 294 19.30 -29.38 -22.84
N VAL A 295 20.52 -29.15 -23.34
CA VAL A 295 21.35 -28.01 -22.93
C VAL A 295 20.69 -26.69 -23.31
N LEU A 296 20.06 -26.60 -24.49
CA LEU A 296 19.25 -25.44 -24.86
C LEU A 296 18.06 -25.27 -23.92
N ALA A 297 17.32 -26.33 -23.60
CA ALA A 297 16.17 -26.25 -22.70
C ALA A 297 16.54 -25.82 -21.26
N LEU A 298 17.78 -26.07 -20.83
CA LEU A 298 18.32 -25.66 -19.53
C LEU A 298 18.92 -24.25 -19.56
N LEU A 299 19.73 -23.95 -20.57
CA LEU A 299 20.50 -22.71 -20.66
C LEU A 299 19.71 -21.58 -21.32
N ASP A 300 18.76 -21.86 -22.19
CA ASP A 300 17.97 -20.85 -22.89
C ASP A 300 16.48 -21.24 -22.93
N PRO A 301 15.77 -21.08 -21.79
CA PRO A 301 14.36 -21.40 -21.71
C PRO A 301 13.48 -20.49 -22.61
N ASP A 302 13.96 -19.31 -22.98
CA ASP A 302 13.17 -18.32 -23.74
C ASP A 302 13.17 -18.63 -25.26
N ALA A 303 14.18 -19.33 -25.77
CA ALA A 303 14.21 -19.81 -27.16
C ALA A 303 13.10 -20.84 -27.48
N SER A 304 12.60 -21.55 -26.46
CA SER A 304 11.51 -22.53 -26.60
C SER A 304 10.15 -21.86 -26.79
N ASP A 305 9.85 -20.82 -26.00
CA ASP A 305 8.54 -20.14 -26.01
C ASP A 305 8.40 -19.12 -27.16
N THR A 306 9.52 -18.61 -27.67
CA THR A 306 9.52 -17.59 -28.74
C THR A 306 9.11 -18.16 -30.11
N ARG A 307 8.95 -19.48 -30.26
CA ARG A 307 8.41 -20.08 -31.50
C ARG A 307 6.89 -19.90 -31.67
N SER A 308 6.15 -19.47 -30.65
CA SER A 308 4.68 -19.31 -30.72
C SER A 308 4.16 -17.87 -30.69
N THR A 309 5.01 -16.84 -30.52
CA THR A 309 4.49 -15.46 -30.46
C THR A 309 5.37 -14.49 -31.24
N ASN A 310 4.88 -14.12 -32.43
CA ASN A 310 5.46 -13.08 -33.26
C ASN A 310 5.46 -11.71 -32.55
N HIS A 311 6.56 -10.99 -32.80
CA HIS A 311 6.76 -9.54 -32.82
C HIS A 311 7.32 -8.80 -31.59
N ASN A 312 8.50 -8.23 -31.87
CA ASN A 312 8.91 -6.85 -31.58
C ASN A 312 9.31 -6.50 -30.15
N TYR A 313 10.53 -6.85 -29.73
CA TYR A 313 11.32 -5.97 -28.85
C TYR A 313 12.83 -6.14 -29.07
N SER A 314 13.45 -5.07 -29.58
CA SER A 314 14.74 -4.52 -29.13
C SER A 314 16.01 -5.39 -29.17
N LYS A 315 16.80 -5.24 -30.25
CA LYS A 315 18.22 -4.77 -30.34
C LYS A 315 19.18 -4.85 -29.12
N ARG A 316 19.03 -5.85 -28.24
CA ARG A 316 19.97 -6.22 -27.14
C ARG A 316 20.54 -7.64 -27.28
N VAL A 317 20.09 -8.40 -28.28
CA VAL A 317 20.24 -9.86 -28.34
C VAL A 317 21.60 -10.33 -28.86
N ASP A 318 22.35 -9.53 -29.62
CA ASP A 318 23.59 -10.03 -30.27
C ASP A 318 24.69 -10.44 -29.27
N SER A 319 24.89 -9.70 -28.16
CA SER A 319 25.97 -10.02 -27.21
C SER A 319 25.63 -11.14 -26.21
N GLU A 320 24.35 -11.32 -25.85
CA GLU A 320 23.91 -12.42 -24.98
C GLU A 320 23.72 -13.73 -25.74
N SER A 321 23.33 -13.66 -27.02
CA SER A 321 23.20 -14.83 -27.89
C SER A 321 24.56 -15.45 -28.22
N GLU A 322 25.58 -14.64 -28.54
CA GLU A 322 26.95 -15.15 -28.77
C GLU A 322 27.53 -15.81 -27.51
N LYS A 323 27.29 -15.22 -26.33
CA LYS A 323 27.75 -15.78 -25.06
C LYS A 323 27.05 -17.10 -24.72
N THR A 324 25.74 -17.16 -24.96
CA THR A 324 24.95 -18.39 -24.73
C THR A 324 25.36 -19.51 -25.70
N GLU A 325 25.67 -19.20 -26.96
CA GLU A 325 26.24 -20.17 -27.90
C GLU A 325 27.62 -20.66 -27.45
N SER A 326 28.46 -19.77 -26.92
CA SER A 326 29.78 -20.15 -26.40
C SER A 326 29.69 -21.06 -25.16
N ASP A 327 28.75 -20.76 -24.24
CA ASP A 327 28.50 -21.57 -23.05
C ASP A 327 27.91 -22.93 -23.42
N LEU A 328 27.01 -22.96 -24.42
CA LEU A 328 26.44 -24.20 -24.96
C LEU A 328 27.51 -25.08 -25.61
N THR A 329 28.38 -24.50 -26.43
CA THR A 329 29.46 -25.23 -27.10
C THR A 329 30.43 -25.80 -26.07
N PHE A 330 30.80 -25.01 -25.05
CA PHE A 330 31.66 -25.45 -23.95
C PHE A 330 31.06 -26.65 -23.18
N VAL A 331 29.76 -26.59 -22.85
CA VAL A 331 29.07 -27.68 -22.14
C VAL A 331 29.02 -28.94 -23.01
N LEU A 332 28.68 -28.81 -24.30
CA LEU A 332 28.63 -29.94 -25.24
C LEU A 332 30.01 -30.58 -25.43
N ASP A 333 31.07 -29.80 -25.62
CA ASP A 333 32.43 -30.31 -25.76
C ASP A 333 32.83 -31.18 -24.56
N ARG A 334 32.50 -30.70 -23.35
CA ARG A 334 32.78 -31.43 -22.10
C ARG A 334 31.98 -32.73 -21.98
N ILE A 335 30.72 -32.71 -22.41
CA ILE A 335 29.86 -33.90 -22.42
C ILE A 335 30.42 -34.96 -23.38
N PHE A 336 30.81 -34.58 -24.59
CA PHE A 336 31.25 -35.51 -25.63
C PHE A 336 32.71 -35.99 -25.49
N GLU A 337 33.55 -35.28 -24.72
CA GLU A 337 34.95 -35.64 -24.45
C GLU A 337 35.13 -37.11 -24.05
N GLY A 338 34.19 -37.65 -23.27
CA GLY A 338 34.25 -39.03 -22.76
C GLY A 338 34.07 -40.09 -23.83
N VAL A 339 33.36 -39.76 -24.91
CA VAL A 339 33.02 -40.68 -25.99
C VAL A 339 34.06 -40.65 -27.12
N CYS A 340 34.79 -39.54 -27.25
CA CYS A 340 35.83 -39.37 -28.26
C CYS A 340 36.90 -40.47 -28.23
N ARG A 341 37.40 -40.83 -27.04
CA ARG A 341 38.45 -41.85 -26.90
C ARG A 341 37.95 -43.27 -27.27
N PRO A 342 36.83 -43.78 -26.72
CA PRO A 342 36.26 -45.07 -27.12
C PRO A 342 35.91 -45.16 -28.61
N PHE A 343 35.41 -44.07 -29.19
CA PHE A 343 35.12 -44.00 -30.63
C PHE A 343 36.41 -44.09 -31.46
N LYS A 344 37.41 -43.26 -31.14
CA LYS A 344 38.71 -43.25 -31.83
C LYS A 344 39.37 -44.62 -31.83
N VAL A 345 39.46 -45.29 -30.68
CA VAL A 345 40.08 -46.62 -30.57
C VAL A 345 39.39 -47.64 -31.48
N ARG A 346 38.06 -47.62 -31.54
CA ARG A 346 37.30 -48.56 -32.38
C ARG A 346 37.46 -48.26 -33.87
N VAL A 347 37.47 -46.99 -34.27
CA VAL A 347 37.74 -46.60 -35.67
C VAL A 347 39.17 -46.98 -36.07
N GLU A 348 40.14 -46.74 -35.20
CA GLU A 348 41.52 -47.16 -35.43
C GLU A 348 41.61 -48.69 -35.58
N GLN A 349 40.95 -49.48 -34.74
CA GLN A 349 40.91 -50.95 -34.87
C GLN A 349 40.36 -51.40 -36.24
N VAL A 350 39.33 -50.71 -36.75
CA VAL A 350 38.77 -50.97 -38.08
C VAL A 350 39.76 -50.62 -39.20
N LEU A 351 40.56 -49.57 -39.03
CA LEU A 351 41.60 -49.22 -40.01
C LEU A 351 42.78 -50.19 -39.96
N HIS A 352 43.14 -50.68 -38.77
CA HIS A 352 44.22 -51.66 -38.57
C HIS A 352 43.87 -53.06 -39.12
N SER A 353 42.59 -53.39 -39.28
CA SER A 353 42.18 -54.67 -39.89
C SER A 353 42.37 -54.73 -41.41
N GLN A 354 42.98 -53.69 -42.01
CA GLN A 354 43.30 -53.57 -43.44
C GLN A 354 42.08 -53.77 -44.36
N PRO A 355 41.08 -52.88 -44.29
CA PRO A 355 39.95 -52.90 -45.21
C PRO A 355 40.40 -52.62 -46.65
N ASN A 356 39.65 -53.16 -47.63
CA ASN A 356 39.88 -52.90 -49.05
C ASN A 356 39.91 -51.38 -49.34
N LEU A 357 40.75 -50.92 -50.26
CA LEU A 357 40.89 -49.52 -50.65
C LEU A 357 39.55 -48.82 -50.94
N ILE A 358 38.60 -49.53 -51.56
CA ILE A 358 37.24 -49.02 -51.83
C ILE A 358 36.48 -48.74 -50.52
N ILE A 359 36.63 -49.60 -49.52
CA ILE A 359 36.00 -49.46 -48.19
C ILE A 359 36.65 -48.31 -47.43
N SER A 360 37.98 -48.18 -47.48
CA SER A 360 38.70 -47.06 -46.87
C SER A 360 38.28 -45.71 -47.45
N TYR A 361 38.10 -45.63 -48.77
CA TYR A 361 37.58 -44.41 -49.42
C TYR A 361 36.14 -44.09 -48.99
N LYS A 362 35.26 -45.09 -48.93
CA LYS A 362 33.89 -44.91 -48.44
C LYS A 362 33.84 -44.47 -46.97
N LEU A 363 34.68 -45.06 -46.12
CA LEU A 363 34.82 -44.67 -44.71
C LEU A 363 35.27 -43.22 -44.56
N SER A 364 36.25 -42.78 -45.38
CA SER A 364 36.69 -41.38 -45.41
C SER A 364 35.52 -40.44 -45.74
N ASN A 365 34.74 -40.76 -46.78
CA ASN A 365 33.58 -39.95 -47.16
C ASN A 365 32.49 -39.94 -46.06
N THR A 366 32.28 -41.05 -45.35
CA THR A 366 31.33 -41.10 -44.23
C THR A 366 31.80 -40.23 -43.06
N LEU A 367 33.09 -40.28 -42.71
CA LEU A 367 33.65 -39.43 -41.66
C LEU A 367 33.57 -37.95 -42.05
N GLU A 368 33.86 -37.61 -43.30
CA GLU A 368 33.74 -36.26 -43.84
C GLU A 368 32.29 -35.75 -43.80
N PHE A 369 31.32 -36.58 -44.21
CA PHE A 369 29.90 -36.25 -44.13
C PHE A 369 29.46 -35.89 -42.69
N TYR A 370 29.80 -36.73 -41.71
CA TYR A 370 29.44 -36.45 -40.31
C TYR A 370 30.22 -35.28 -39.72
N PHE A 371 31.46 -35.05 -40.15
CA PHE A 371 32.22 -33.87 -39.75
C PHE A 371 31.52 -32.56 -40.19
N TYR A 372 31.03 -32.51 -41.44
CA TYR A 372 30.25 -31.38 -41.94
C TYR A 372 28.86 -31.24 -41.32
N THR A 373 28.28 -32.33 -40.80
CA THR A 373 26.94 -32.31 -40.21
C THR A 373 26.96 -31.91 -38.73
N VAL A 374 28.10 -32.10 -38.06
CA VAL A 374 28.29 -31.84 -36.62
C VAL A 374 28.94 -30.49 -36.35
N SER A 375 29.76 -29.99 -37.29
CA SER A 375 30.28 -28.61 -37.27
C SER A 375 29.16 -27.62 -37.60
#